data_AF-A0A2A2LQ15-F1
#
_entry.id   AF-A0A2A2LQ15-F1
#
_cell.length_a   1.000
_cell.length_b   1.000
_cell.length_c   1.000
_cell.angle_alpha   90.00
_cell.angle_beta   90.00
_cell.angle_gamma   90.00
#
_symmetry.space_group_name_H-M   'P 1'
#
loop_
_entity.id
_entity.type
_entity.pdbx_description
1 polymer ?
#
loop_
_entity_poly.entity_id
_entity_poly.type
_entity_poly.pdbx_seq_one_letter_code
_entity_poly.pdbx_strand_id
1 'polypeptide(L)'
;MKAQCDHYYCRSCVTDDMKCIICEQPIDKEKLVYDKKVHRAIQALTVLCSNQELGCEWADQLKVLPNHVKQCQYKSERCMNCGGRIPALTYQDHIKICRLSVQKCEYCQSTIRATLLEKHLKTCPQVIISCPFQCGAKDKTRAEIDAHRTTCPNAAESCPFMAMGCNFKGNKEAVQKHLSAEPVKHMIYLCDEMTELKSIYSLMHYEMSCIEPKHDELMRKANLLQGELQLTSIFPDHDL
;
A
#
# COMPACT_ATOMS: atom_id res chain seq x y z
N MET A 1 -14.68 -22.21 34.78
CA MET A 1 -15.20 -22.01 36.16
C MET A 1 -16.66 -22.39 36.13
N LYS A 2 -17.10 -23.19 37.09
CA LYS A 2 -18.50 -23.58 37.28
C LYS A 2 -19.12 -22.66 38.32
N ALA A 3 -20.22 -22.00 37.96
CA ALA A 3 -21.01 -21.17 38.84
C ALA A 3 -21.96 -22.01 39.72
N GLN A 4 -22.58 -21.38 40.71
CA GLN A 4 -23.53 -22.02 41.63
C GLN A 4 -24.80 -22.52 40.90
N CYS A 5 -25.14 -21.88 39.78
CA CYS A 5 -26.24 -22.27 38.90
C CYS A 5 -25.84 -23.31 37.84
N ASP A 6 -24.73 -24.02 38.03
CA ASP A 6 -24.20 -25.06 37.14
C ASP A 6 -23.76 -24.62 35.72
N HIS A 7 -23.76 -23.33 35.42
CA HIS A 7 -23.24 -22.78 34.16
C HIS A 7 -21.73 -22.49 34.20
N TYR A 8 -21.09 -22.44 33.02
CA TYR A 8 -19.64 -22.34 32.88
C TYR A 8 -19.17 -21.00 32.29
N TYR A 9 -18.11 -20.46 32.87
CA TYR A 9 -17.49 -19.20 32.46
C TYR A 9 -15.96 -19.28 32.51
N CYS A 10 -15.27 -18.48 31.68
CA CYS A 10 -13.85 -18.21 31.84
C CYS A 10 -13.61 -17.42 33.13
N ARG A 11 -12.50 -17.69 33.84
CA ARG A 11 -12.19 -17.00 35.10
C ARG A 11 -12.07 -15.48 34.93
N SER A 12 -11.51 -15.04 33.81
CA SER A 12 -11.32 -13.62 33.47
C SER A 12 -12.60 -12.92 33.02
N CYS A 13 -13.65 -13.67 32.64
CA CYS A 13 -14.89 -13.11 32.14
C CYS A 13 -15.93 -12.86 33.25
N VAL A 14 -15.69 -13.37 34.47
CA VAL A 14 -16.57 -13.10 35.60
C VAL A 14 -16.10 -11.85 36.32
N THR A 15 -16.93 -10.80 36.27
CA THR A 15 -16.74 -9.54 36.99
C THR A 15 -17.54 -9.53 38.29
N ASP A 16 -17.27 -8.54 39.13
CA ASP A 16 -18.07 -8.32 40.34
C ASP A 16 -19.49 -7.89 39.92
N ASP A 17 -20.50 -8.32 40.69
CA ASP A 17 -21.94 -8.11 40.42
C ASP A 17 -22.50 -8.68 39.10
N MET A 18 -21.80 -9.63 38.48
CA MET A 18 -22.26 -10.30 37.27
C MET A 18 -23.44 -11.25 37.56
N LYS A 19 -24.47 -11.20 36.71
CA LYS A 19 -25.54 -12.20 36.65
C LYS A 19 -25.27 -13.23 35.56
N CYS A 20 -25.74 -14.45 35.78
CA CYS A 20 -25.66 -15.52 34.80
C CYS A 20 -26.44 -15.15 33.53
N ILE A 21 -25.76 -15.09 32.38
CA ILE A 21 -26.40 -14.77 31.09
C ILE A 21 -27.40 -15.82 30.59
N ILE A 22 -27.50 -16.97 31.27
CA ILE A 22 -28.37 -18.10 30.88
C ILE A 22 -29.61 -18.18 31.76
N CYS A 23 -29.48 -17.93 33.07
CA CYS A 23 -30.57 -18.08 34.03
C CYS A 23 -30.76 -16.89 34.99
N GLU A 24 -30.05 -15.79 34.75
CA GLU A 24 -30.13 -14.51 35.48
C GLU A 24 -29.81 -14.56 36.98
N GLN A 25 -29.39 -15.71 37.49
CA GLN A 25 -28.97 -15.88 38.88
C GLN A 25 -27.68 -15.09 39.18
N PRO A 26 -27.55 -14.48 40.36
CA PRO A 26 -26.33 -13.78 40.75
C PRO A 26 -25.15 -14.77 40.82
N ILE A 27 -24.02 -14.39 40.23
CA ILE A 27 -22.79 -15.19 40.28
C ILE A 27 -21.92 -14.65 41.41
N ASP A 28 -21.69 -15.48 42.42
CA ASP A 28 -20.69 -15.19 43.45
C ASP A 28 -19.31 -15.66 42.95
N LYS A 29 -18.41 -14.69 42.74
CA LYS A 29 -17.07 -14.89 42.19
C LYS A 29 -16.15 -15.72 43.10
N GLU A 30 -16.33 -15.61 44.42
CA GLU A 30 -15.52 -16.36 45.40
C GLU A 30 -15.89 -17.83 45.45
N LYS A 31 -17.16 -18.12 45.18
CA LYS A 31 -17.73 -19.48 45.16
C LYS A 31 -17.59 -20.19 43.80
N LEU A 32 -16.85 -19.63 42.85
CA LEU A 32 -16.60 -20.27 41.56
C LEU A 32 -15.70 -21.51 41.70
N VAL A 33 -16.14 -22.63 41.14
CA VAL A 33 -15.39 -23.90 41.21
C VAL A 33 -14.63 -24.17 39.92
N TYR A 34 -13.37 -24.56 40.02
CA TYR A 34 -12.61 -25.02 38.87
C TYR A 34 -12.92 -26.50 38.54
N ASP A 35 -13.63 -26.73 37.43
CA ASP A 35 -13.94 -28.08 36.96
C ASP A 35 -12.79 -28.65 36.10
N LYS A 36 -12.03 -29.57 36.70
CA LYS A 36 -10.91 -30.26 36.04
C LYS A 36 -11.36 -31.12 34.86
N LYS A 37 -12.55 -31.73 34.90
CA LYS A 37 -13.05 -32.62 33.84
C LYS A 37 -13.40 -31.80 32.60
N VAL A 38 -14.15 -30.71 32.80
CA VAL A 38 -14.52 -29.79 31.71
C VAL A 38 -13.27 -29.13 31.12
N HIS A 39 -12.33 -28.68 31.96
CA HIS A 39 -11.08 -28.12 31.46
C HIS A 39 -10.29 -29.14 30.60
N ARG A 40 -10.16 -30.40 31.05
CA ARG A 40 -9.51 -31.45 30.27
C ARG A 40 -10.21 -31.71 28.93
N ALA A 41 -11.54 -31.70 28.91
CA ALA A 41 -12.31 -31.85 27.68
C ALA A 41 -12.04 -30.71 26.69
N ILE A 42 -12.05 -29.45 27.16
CA ILE A 42 -11.71 -28.27 26.35
C ILE A 42 -10.28 -28.39 25.78
N GLN A 43 -9.32 -28.79 26.62
CA GLN A 43 -7.92 -28.95 26.22
C GLN A 43 -7.66 -30.08 25.22
N ALA A 44 -8.59 -31.03 25.12
CA ALA A 44 -8.53 -32.16 24.18
C ALA A 44 -9.21 -31.87 22.83
N LEU A 45 -9.87 -30.70 22.67
CA LEU A 45 -10.46 -30.30 21.39
C LEU A 45 -9.39 -30.15 20.32
N THR A 46 -9.60 -30.77 19.16
CA THR A 46 -8.79 -30.53 17.97
C THR A 46 -9.09 -29.14 17.42
N VAL A 47 -8.05 -28.33 17.26
CA VAL A 47 -8.13 -26.96 16.74
C VAL A 47 -7.17 -26.79 15.57
N LEU A 48 -7.49 -25.85 14.69
CA LEU A 48 -6.67 -25.49 13.54
C LEU A 48 -5.78 -24.30 13.89
N CYS A 49 -4.61 -24.21 13.25
CA CYS A 49 -3.76 -23.03 13.38
C CYS A 49 -4.45 -21.78 12.82
N SER A 50 -4.31 -20.64 13.50
CA SER A 50 -4.83 -19.35 13.01
C SER A 50 -4.20 -18.88 11.70
N ASN A 51 -3.07 -19.48 11.29
CA ASN A 51 -2.39 -19.23 10.02
C ASN A 51 -2.77 -20.24 8.93
N GLN A 52 -3.91 -20.93 9.07
CA GLN A 52 -4.38 -21.89 8.05
C GLN A 52 -4.56 -21.24 6.68
N GLU A 53 -5.12 -20.04 6.63
CA GLU A 53 -5.27 -19.26 5.38
C GLU A 53 -3.93 -18.93 4.70
N LEU A 54 -2.84 -19.03 5.44
CA LEU A 54 -1.47 -18.78 4.97
C LEU A 54 -0.73 -20.06 4.59
N GLY A 55 -1.38 -21.22 4.67
CA GLY A 55 -0.80 -22.53 4.33
C GLY A 55 -0.39 -23.38 5.53
N CYS A 56 -0.72 -22.99 6.76
CA CYS A 56 -0.44 -23.85 7.91
C CYS A 56 -1.47 -24.97 8.03
N GLU A 57 -1.05 -26.20 7.77
CA GLU A 57 -1.91 -27.40 7.86
C GLU A 57 -1.95 -28.01 9.27
N TRP A 58 -1.36 -27.35 10.27
CA TRP A 58 -1.30 -27.89 11.62
C TRP A 58 -2.71 -27.96 12.24
N ALA A 59 -3.05 -29.16 12.73
CA ALA A 59 -4.28 -29.46 13.43
C ALA A 59 -3.99 -30.47 14.55
N ASP A 60 -4.23 -30.08 15.80
CA ASP A 60 -4.04 -30.97 16.96
C ASP A 60 -4.82 -30.41 18.16
N GLN A 61 -4.68 -31.04 19.32
CA GLN A 61 -5.32 -30.66 20.57
C GLN A 61 -4.94 -29.24 21.01
N LEU A 62 -5.93 -28.49 21.50
CA LEU A 62 -5.78 -27.12 22.00
C LEU A 62 -4.63 -26.96 23.01
N LYS A 63 -4.38 -27.98 23.83
CA LYS A 63 -3.27 -27.98 24.81
C LYS A 63 -1.87 -27.84 24.19
N VAL A 64 -1.69 -28.26 22.94
CA VAL A 64 -0.41 -28.26 22.23
C VAL A 64 -0.25 -27.01 21.37
N LEU A 65 -1.36 -26.35 21.01
CA LEU A 65 -1.37 -25.13 20.17
C LEU A 65 -0.37 -24.06 20.63
N PRO A 66 -0.20 -23.73 21.93
CA PRO A 66 0.76 -22.71 22.35
C PRO A 66 2.21 -23.01 21.95
N ASN A 67 2.61 -24.29 21.92
CA ASN A 67 3.94 -24.71 21.48
C ASN A 67 4.07 -24.60 19.96
N HIS A 68 3.03 -25.01 19.23
CA HIS A 68 2.98 -24.84 17.78
C HIS A 68 3.11 -23.36 17.38
N VAL A 69 2.31 -22.47 17.97
CA VAL A 69 2.29 -21.03 17.60
C VAL A 69 3.68 -20.38 17.75
N LYS A 70 4.46 -20.77 18.77
CA LYS A 70 5.84 -20.28 18.96
C LYS A 70 6.79 -20.70 17.85
N GLN A 71 6.53 -21.84 17.21
CA GLN A 71 7.39 -22.44 16.18
C GLN A 71 6.76 -22.42 14.78
N CYS A 72 5.57 -21.83 14.66
CA CYS A 72 4.80 -21.82 13.42
C CYS A 72 5.58 -21.06 12.34
N GLN A 73 6.02 -21.77 11.31
CA GLN A 73 6.76 -21.19 10.19
C GLN A 73 5.90 -20.23 9.36
N TYR A 74 4.57 -20.42 9.41
CA TYR A 74 3.57 -19.58 8.77
C TYR A 74 3.15 -18.38 9.62
N LYS A 75 3.86 -18.08 10.71
CA LYS A 75 3.67 -16.83 11.44
C LYS A 75 3.70 -15.66 10.44
N SER A 76 2.69 -14.81 10.50
CA SER A 76 2.59 -13.67 9.59
C SER A 76 3.07 -12.39 10.24
N GLU A 77 3.67 -11.55 9.42
CA GLU A 77 4.00 -10.17 9.74
C GLU A 77 3.16 -9.25 8.86
N ARG A 78 2.86 -8.06 9.36
CA ARG A 78 2.12 -7.06 8.59
C ARG A 78 3.12 -6.30 7.70
N CYS A 79 2.94 -6.37 6.39
CA CYS A 79 3.76 -5.60 5.45
C CYS A 79 3.52 -4.09 5.63
N MET A 80 4.58 -3.31 5.79
CA MET A 80 4.49 -1.85 5.97
C MET A 80 3.97 -1.12 4.72
N ASN A 81 4.15 -1.71 3.53
CA ASN A 81 3.77 -1.10 2.26
C ASN A 81 2.31 -1.37 1.89
N CYS A 82 1.85 -2.62 2.00
CA CYS A 82 0.51 -3.01 1.58
C CYS A 82 -0.46 -3.31 2.74
N GLY A 83 0.02 -3.37 3.99
CA GLY A 83 -0.79 -3.70 5.16
C GLY A 83 -1.25 -5.17 5.23
N GLY A 84 -0.91 -6.00 4.24
CA GLY A 84 -1.27 -7.41 4.18
C GLY A 84 -0.52 -8.25 5.22
N ARG A 85 -1.15 -9.35 5.67
CA ARG A 85 -0.51 -10.38 6.50
C ARG A 85 0.28 -11.31 5.60
N ILE A 86 1.60 -11.26 5.71
CA ILE A 86 2.50 -12.03 4.85
C ILE A 86 3.24 -13.04 5.72
N PRO A 87 3.32 -14.33 5.32
CA PRO A 87 4.13 -15.31 6.02
C PRO A 87 5.58 -14.84 6.14
N ALA A 88 6.18 -14.97 7.33
CA ALA A 88 7.56 -14.58 7.56
C ALA A 88 8.53 -15.25 6.56
N LEU A 89 8.22 -16.50 6.16
CA LEU A 89 9.01 -17.26 5.19
C LEU A 89 9.02 -16.66 3.77
N THR A 90 7.94 -15.99 3.35
CA THR A 90 7.82 -15.38 2.02
C THR A 90 7.94 -13.86 2.05
N TYR A 91 8.19 -13.25 3.21
CA TYR A 91 8.16 -11.79 3.38
C TYR A 91 9.16 -11.08 2.47
N GLN A 92 10.39 -11.58 2.37
CA GLN A 92 11.43 -10.98 1.51
C GLN A 92 11.06 -11.04 0.03
N ASP A 93 10.47 -12.15 -0.42
CA ASP A 93 10.02 -12.27 -1.81
C ASP A 93 8.79 -11.41 -2.07
N HIS A 94 7.86 -11.34 -1.10
CA HIS A 94 6.73 -10.41 -1.17
C HIS A 94 7.19 -8.97 -1.35
N ILE A 95 8.18 -8.48 -0.58
CA ILE A 95 8.63 -7.08 -0.67
C ILE A 95 9.12 -6.75 -2.09
N LYS A 96 9.80 -7.69 -2.77
CA LYS A 96 10.27 -7.51 -4.15
C LYS A 96 9.12 -7.35 -5.15
N ILE A 97 8.00 -8.03 -4.92
CA ILE A 97 6.82 -8.01 -5.81
C ILE A 97 5.65 -7.19 -5.26
N CYS A 98 5.85 -6.52 -4.13
CA CYS A 98 4.80 -5.79 -3.45
C CYS A 98 4.41 -4.59 -4.31
N ARG A 99 3.20 -4.63 -4.89
CA ARG A 99 2.70 -3.57 -5.79
C ARG A 99 2.61 -2.19 -5.14
N LEU A 100 2.54 -2.16 -3.82
CA LEU A 100 2.48 -0.93 -3.02
C LEU A 100 3.82 -0.56 -2.39
N SER A 101 4.90 -1.29 -2.71
CA SER A 101 6.24 -0.89 -2.31
C SER A 101 6.56 0.48 -2.88
N VAL A 102 7.15 1.33 -2.04
CA VAL A 102 7.56 2.69 -2.41
C VAL A 102 9.06 2.84 -2.24
N GLN A 103 9.65 3.68 -3.06
CA GLN A 103 11.05 4.05 -3.06
C GLN A 103 11.17 5.57 -3.17
N LYS A 104 12.21 6.13 -2.56
CA LYS A 104 12.52 7.56 -2.76
C LYS A 104 13.27 7.72 -4.07
N CYS A 105 12.82 8.66 -4.90
CA CYS A 105 13.59 9.07 -6.07
C CYS A 105 14.90 9.73 -5.61
N GLU A 106 16.03 9.27 -6.12
CA GLU A 106 17.36 9.81 -5.76
C GLU A 106 17.53 11.29 -6.15
N TYR A 107 16.79 11.74 -7.16
CA TYR A 107 16.88 13.10 -7.72
C TYR A 107 15.91 14.08 -7.04
N CYS A 108 14.62 13.75 -7.00
CA CYS A 108 13.60 14.67 -6.46
C CYS A 108 13.16 14.35 -5.03
N GLN A 109 13.67 13.27 -4.42
CA GLN A 109 13.34 12.81 -3.06
C GLN A 109 11.86 12.47 -2.82
N SER A 110 11.04 12.50 -3.87
CA SER A 110 9.63 12.11 -3.80
C SER A 110 9.52 10.60 -3.57
N THR A 111 8.52 10.21 -2.78
CA THR A 111 8.20 8.79 -2.54
C THR A 111 7.31 8.29 -3.65
N ILE A 112 7.84 7.38 -4.47
CA ILE A 112 7.22 6.86 -5.69
C ILE A 112 7.01 5.35 -5.53
N ARG A 113 5.94 4.79 -6.08
CA ARG A 113 5.80 3.32 -6.13
C ARG A 113 6.96 2.72 -6.91
N ALA A 114 7.56 1.64 -6.42
CA ALA A 114 8.73 1.03 -7.05
C ALA A 114 8.46 0.65 -8.53
N THR A 115 7.25 0.16 -8.82
CA THR A 115 6.79 -0.18 -10.18
C THR A 115 6.65 1.02 -11.12
N LEU A 116 6.53 2.24 -10.59
CA LEU A 116 6.40 3.48 -11.36
C LEU A 116 7.71 4.28 -11.41
N LEU A 117 8.76 3.85 -10.70
CA LEU A 117 10.00 4.61 -10.58
C LEU A 117 10.67 4.83 -11.95
N GLU A 118 10.76 3.80 -12.80
CA GLU A 118 11.34 3.94 -14.15
C GLU A 118 10.58 4.96 -15.01
N LYS A 119 9.25 4.92 -14.98
CA LYS A 119 8.41 5.88 -15.71
C LYS A 119 8.56 7.29 -15.14
N HIS A 120 8.62 7.41 -13.81
CA HIS A 120 8.88 8.68 -13.14
C HIS A 120 10.24 9.26 -13.54
N LEU A 121 11.32 8.47 -13.60
CA LEU A 121 12.64 8.97 -13.98
C LEU A 121 12.67 9.58 -15.40
N LYS A 122 11.81 9.10 -16.31
CA LYS A 122 11.66 9.69 -17.66
C LYS A 122 11.04 11.09 -17.64
N THR A 123 10.27 11.45 -16.62
CA THR A 123 9.57 12.74 -16.51
C THR A 123 9.98 13.56 -15.30
N CYS A 124 10.88 13.03 -14.46
CA CYS A 124 11.28 13.66 -13.21
C CYS A 124 12.03 14.98 -13.49
N PRO A 125 11.59 16.11 -12.89
CA PRO A 125 12.15 17.43 -13.16
C PRO A 125 13.60 17.57 -12.66
N GLN A 126 13.99 16.77 -11.65
CA GLN A 126 15.31 16.84 -11.01
C GLN A 126 16.32 15.86 -11.59
N VAL A 127 15.91 14.97 -12.51
CA VAL A 127 16.85 14.07 -13.18
C VAL A 127 17.82 14.88 -14.02
N ILE A 128 19.10 14.56 -13.91
CA ILE A 128 20.16 15.21 -14.67
C ILE A 128 20.12 14.67 -16.11
N ILE A 129 19.99 15.58 -17.07
CA ILE A 129 19.95 15.26 -18.51
C ILE A 129 20.87 16.20 -19.30
N SER A 130 21.22 15.78 -20.51
CA SER A 130 21.87 16.64 -21.50
C SER A 130 20.81 17.32 -22.37
N CYS A 131 21.12 18.51 -22.89
CA CYS A 131 20.23 19.21 -23.82
C CYS A 131 19.95 18.34 -25.06
N PRO A 132 18.67 18.06 -25.39
CA PRO A 132 18.31 17.27 -26.58
C PRO A 132 18.84 17.87 -27.89
N PHE A 133 18.96 19.19 -27.96
CA PHE A 133 19.51 19.93 -29.11
C PHE A 133 21.04 19.92 -29.17
N GLN A 134 21.70 19.24 -28.22
CA GLN A 134 23.15 19.05 -28.18
C GLN A 134 23.94 20.37 -28.23
N CYS A 135 23.44 21.42 -27.57
CA CYS A 135 24.10 22.73 -27.47
C CYS A 135 25.32 22.76 -26.54
N GLY A 136 25.68 21.61 -25.94
CA GLY A 136 26.75 21.50 -24.95
C GLY A 136 26.31 21.68 -23.49
N ALA A 137 25.06 22.12 -23.24
CA ALA A 137 24.50 22.09 -21.89
C ALA A 137 24.31 20.64 -21.43
N LYS A 138 25.09 20.25 -20.42
CA LYS A 138 25.11 18.94 -19.75
C LYS A 138 25.10 19.16 -18.24
N ASP A 139 24.89 18.09 -17.48
CA ASP A 139 24.89 18.13 -16.01
C ASP A 139 23.85 19.10 -15.43
N LYS A 140 22.71 19.24 -16.14
CA LYS A 140 21.57 20.09 -15.77
C LYS A 140 20.36 19.25 -15.46
N THR A 141 19.54 19.68 -14.51
CA THR A 141 18.25 19.06 -14.26
C THR A 141 17.33 19.22 -15.48
N ARG A 142 16.39 18.30 -15.65
CA ARG A 142 15.37 18.40 -16.70
C ARG A 142 14.64 19.74 -16.67
N ALA A 143 14.29 20.23 -15.49
CA ALA A 143 13.64 21.54 -15.34
C ALA A 143 14.52 22.70 -15.84
N GLU A 144 15.83 22.67 -15.56
CA GLU A 144 16.76 23.68 -16.09
C GLU A 144 16.89 23.60 -17.62
N ILE A 145 16.91 22.39 -18.19
CA ILE A 145 16.95 22.18 -19.65
C ILE A 145 15.66 22.65 -20.32
N ASP A 146 14.51 22.40 -19.71
CA ASP A 146 13.22 22.87 -20.20
C ASP A 146 13.14 24.40 -20.18
N ALA A 147 13.64 25.05 -19.12
CA ALA A 147 13.73 26.51 -19.05
C ALA A 147 14.74 27.08 -20.08
N HIS A 148 15.85 26.38 -20.30
CA HIS A 148 16.86 26.73 -21.31
C HIS A 148 16.32 26.66 -22.73
N ARG A 149 15.32 25.83 -23.02
CA ARG A 149 14.83 25.53 -24.38
C ARG A 149 14.62 26.75 -25.27
N THR A 150 14.06 27.83 -24.72
CA THR A 150 13.78 29.09 -25.47
C THR A 150 15.02 29.92 -25.77
N THR A 151 16.11 29.70 -25.04
CA THR A 151 17.39 30.41 -25.16
C THR A 151 18.49 29.51 -25.76
N CYS A 152 18.12 28.30 -26.20
CA CYS A 152 19.07 27.32 -26.71
C CYS A 152 19.61 27.73 -28.09
N PRO A 153 20.93 27.88 -28.26
CA PRO A 153 21.51 28.31 -29.53
C PRO A 153 21.23 27.31 -30.67
N ASN A 154 21.21 26.01 -30.36
CA ASN A 154 20.97 24.96 -31.34
C ASN A 154 19.48 24.66 -31.58
N ALA A 155 18.57 25.21 -30.77
CA ALA A 155 17.15 24.92 -30.93
C ALA A 155 16.57 25.49 -32.23
N ALA A 156 17.11 26.62 -32.71
CA ALA A 156 16.70 27.22 -33.98
C ALA A 156 17.17 26.43 -35.22
N GLU A 157 18.24 25.65 -35.07
CA GLU A 157 18.90 24.89 -36.15
C GLU A 157 18.57 23.38 -36.12
N SER A 158 17.70 22.96 -35.21
CA SER A 158 17.30 21.57 -35.05
C SER A 158 15.81 21.39 -35.33
N CYS A 159 15.44 20.21 -35.82
CA CYS A 159 14.03 19.87 -35.96
C CYS A 159 13.30 19.98 -34.60
N PRO A 160 12.12 20.61 -34.52
CA PRO A 160 11.32 20.67 -33.29
C PRO A 160 10.98 19.30 -32.69
N PHE A 161 10.94 18.25 -33.52
CA PHE A 161 10.68 16.86 -33.15
C PHE A 161 11.95 16.10 -32.71
N MET A 162 13.08 16.78 -32.51
CA MET A 162 14.32 16.11 -32.11
C MET A 162 14.22 15.38 -30.78
N ALA A 163 13.50 15.96 -29.82
CA ALA A 163 13.20 15.30 -28.55
C ALA A 163 12.36 14.01 -28.70
N MET A 164 11.64 13.86 -29.83
CA MET A 164 10.82 12.68 -30.16
C MET A 164 11.53 11.72 -31.13
N GLY A 165 12.82 11.94 -31.41
CA GLY A 165 13.65 11.02 -32.22
C GLY A 165 14.04 11.53 -33.61
N CYS A 166 13.67 12.76 -34.00
CA CYS A 166 14.10 13.33 -35.27
C CYS A 166 15.54 13.89 -35.22
N ASN A 167 16.46 13.35 -36.01
CA ASN A 167 17.87 13.78 -35.96
C ASN A 167 18.22 14.90 -36.95
N PHE A 168 17.25 15.50 -37.64
CA PHE A 168 17.51 16.52 -38.66
C PHE A 168 18.01 17.84 -38.03
N LYS A 169 19.11 18.36 -38.60
CA LYS A 169 19.68 19.67 -38.30
C LYS A 169 19.92 20.45 -39.59
N GLY A 170 19.75 21.76 -39.55
CA GLY A 170 19.98 22.64 -40.68
C GLY A 170 19.62 24.09 -40.37
N ASN A 171 19.86 24.99 -41.33
CA ASN A 171 19.39 26.36 -41.19
C ASN A 171 17.85 26.42 -41.20
N LYS A 172 17.29 27.58 -40.86
CA LYS A 172 15.83 27.79 -40.76
C LYS A 172 15.06 27.34 -42.01
N GLU A 173 15.60 27.60 -43.20
CA GLU A 173 14.98 27.22 -44.47
C GLU A 173 15.03 25.71 -44.73
N ALA A 174 16.15 25.06 -44.41
CA ALA A 174 16.32 23.62 -44.52
C ALA A 174 15.40 22.88 -43.53
N VAL A 175 15.27 23.37 -42.30
CA VAL A 175 14.32 22.83 -41.30
C VAL A 175 12.88 22.99 -41.80
N GLN A 176 12.51 24.13 -42.37
CA GLN A 176 11.17 24.34 -42.90
C GLN A 176 10.86 23.41 -44.09
N LYS A 177 11.82 23.23 -45.00
CA LYS A 177 11.71 22.26 -46.11
C LYS A 177 11.59 20.83 -45.59
N HIS A 178 12.40 20.44 -44.61
CA HIS A 178 12.33 19.12 -43.95
C HIS A 178 10.95 18.85 -43.34
N LEU A 179 10.42 19.81 -42.57
CA LEU A 179 9.08 19.70 -41.96
C LEU A 179 7.97 19.53 -43.01
N SER A 180 8.13 20.17 -44.18
CA SER A 180 7.19 20.09 -45.29
C SER A 180 7.34 18.80 -46.10
N ALA A 181 8.55 18.24 -46.17
CA ALA A 181 8.85 17.02 -46.92
C ALA A 181 8.51 15.74 -46.13
N GLU A 182 8.69 15.74 -44.81
CA GLU A 182 8.48 14.56 -43.96
C GLU A 182 7.36 14.72 -42.89
N PRO A 183 6.18 15.32 -43.16
CA PRO A 183 5.17 15.55 -42.12
C PRO A 183 4.61 14.23 -41.56
N VAL A 184 4.48 13.18 -42.38
CA VAL A 184 3.97 11.86 -41.98
C VAL A 184 4.89 11.21 -40.95
N LYS A 185 6.21 11.34 -41.10
CA LYS A 185 7.19 10.80 -40.15
C LYS A 185 7.06 11.46 -38.78
N HIS A 186 6.86 12.78 -38.75
CA HIS A 186 6.62 13.51 -37.49
C HIS A 186 5.26 13.18 -36.88
N MET A 187 4.24 12.93 -37.70
CA MET A 187 2.92 12.48 -37.24
C MET A 187 2.99 11.09 -36.58
N ILE A 188 3.83 10.18 -37.08
CA ILE A 188 4.07 8.88 -36.43
C ILE A 188 4.63 9.07 -35.02
N TYR A 189 5.66 9.91 -34.84
CA TYR A 189 6.18 10.20 -33.50
C TYR A 189 5.12 10.75 -32.54
N LEU A 190 4.24 11.64 -33.02
CA LEU A 190 3.13 12.15 -32.23
C LEU A 190 2.08 11.08 -31.89
N CYS A 191 1.77 10.21 -32.85
CA CYS A 191 0.84 9.10 -32.63
C CYS A 191 1.39 8.13 -31.58
N ASP A 192 2.67 7.77 -31.65
CA ASP A 192 3.32 6.90 -30.69
C ASP A 192 3.23 7.49 -29.27
N GLU A 193 3.61 8.76 -29.11
CA GLU A 193 3.54 9.46 -27.81
C GLU A 193 2.10 9.55 -27.29
N MET A 194 1.13 9.81 -28.18
CA MET A 194 -0.29 9.85 -27.84
C MET A 194 -0.83 8.49 -27.39
N THR A 195 -0.36 7.39 -28.00
CA THR A 195 -0.77 6.03 -27.58
C THR A 195 -0.18 5.65 -26.22
N GLU A 196 1.07 6.05 -25.93
CA GLU A 196 1.67 5.86 -24.61
C GLU A 196 0.91 6.67 -23.55
N LEU A 197 0.62 7.95 -23.83
CA LEU A 197 -0.14 8.81 -22.93
C LEU A 197 -1.54 8.27 -22.63
N LYS A 198 -2.29 7.81 -23.64
CA LYS A 198 -3.61 7.17 -23.46
C LYS A 198 -3.53 5.92 -22.59
N SER A 199 -2.46 5.13 -22.76
CA SER A 199 -2.24 3.91 -21.97
C SER A 199 -1.98 4.25 -20.50
N ILE A 200 -1.16 5.28 -20.23
CA ILE A 200 -0.90 5.76 -18.87
C ILE A 200 -2.17 6.32 -18.24
N TYR A 201 -2.93 7.15 -18.96
CA TYR A 201 -4.19 7.71 -18.47
C TYR A 201 -5.21 6.64 -18.11
N SER A 202 -5.37 5.62 -18.98
CA SER A 202 -6.30 4.50 -18.73
C SER A 202 -5.91 3.72 -17.48
N LEU A 203 -4.61 3.46 -17.28
CA LEU A 203 -4.11 2.80 -16.08
C LEU A 203 -4.37 3.64 -14.83
N MET A 204 -4.08 4.94 -14.90
CA MET A 204 -4.28 5.87 -13.78
C MET A 204 -5.77 5.97 -13.39
N HIS A 205 -6.66 6.03 -14.38
CA HIS A 205 -8.10 6.04 -14.15
C HIS A 205 -8.60 4.72 -13.53
N TYR A 206 -8.07 3.58 -13.96
CA TYR A 206 -8.38 2.28 -13.36
C TYR A 206 -7.87 2.17 -11.91
N GLU A 207 -6.66 2.66 -11.63
CA GLU A 207 -6.16 2.69 -10.26
C GLU A 207 -7.00 3.60 -9.37
N MET A 208 -7.43 4.77 -9.88
CA MET A 208 -8.30 5.70 -9.15
C MET A 208 -9.64 5.04 -8.77
N SER A 209 -10.29 4.35 -9.71
CA SER A 209 -11.57 3.67 -9.43
C SER A 209 -11.45 2.53 -8.42
N CYS A 210 -10.26 1.93 -8.28
CA CYS A 210 -9.97 0.94 -7.25
C CYS A 210 -9.69 1.57 -5.87
N ILE A 211 -9.28 2.84 -5.82
CA ILE A 211 -8.94 3.57 -4.60
C ILE A 211 -10.18 4.23 -3.99
N GLU A 212 -11.05 4.82 -4.81
CA GLU A 212 -12.26 5.54 -4.36
C GLU A 212 -13.08 4.75 -3.31
N PRO A 213 -13.42 3.46 -3.50
CA PRO A 213 -14.21 2.71 -2.53
C PRO A 213 -13.49 2.52 -1.19
N LYS A 214 -12.16 2.33 -1.23
CA LYS A 214 -11.33 2.13 -0.03
C LYS A 214 -11.20 3.43 0.75
N HIS A 215 -11.05 4.55 0.04
CA HIS A 215 -11.04 5.87 0.65
C HIS A 215 -12.36 6.16 1.37
N ASP A 216 -13.50 5.88 0.72
CA ASP A 216 -14.83 6.09 1.33
C ASP A 216 -15.06 5.20 2.56
N GLU A 217 -14.57 3.96 2.54
CA GLU A 217 -14.62 3.06 3.69
C GLU A 217 -13.75 3.59 4.84
N LEU A 218 -12.54 4.06 4.55
CA LEU A 218 -11.64 4.64 5.55
C LEU A 218 -12.22 5.92 6.15
N MET A 219 -12.80 6.81 5.34
CA MET A 219 -13.45 8.02 5.82
C MET A 219 -14.65 7.71 6.72
N ARG A 220 -15.45 6.70 6.37
CA ARG A 220 -16.53 6.21 7.25
C ARG A 220 -16.00 5.72 8.60
N LYS A 221 -14.95 4.90 8.60
CA LYS A 221 -14.32 4.41 9.85
C LYS A 221 -13.73 5.54 10.68
N ALA A 222 -13.08 6.52 10.05
CA ALA A 222 -12.53 7.68 10.74
C ALA A 222 -13.62 8.53 11.42
N ASN A 223 -14.75 8.74 10.74
CA ASN A 223 -15.90 9.46 11.31
C ASN A 223 -16.52 8.72 12.51
N LEU A 224 -16.62 7.39 12.45
CA LEU A 224 -17.09 6.58 13.59
C LEU A 224 -16.16 6.72 14.79
N LEU A 225 -14.83 6.61 14.58
CA LEU A 225 -13.84 6.79 15.63
C LEU A 225 -13.84 8.20 16.24
N GLN A 226 -14.04 9.24 15.42
CA GLN A 226 -14.20 10.61 15.92
C GLN A 226 -15.48 10.77 16.77
N GLY A 227 -16.59 10.12 16.38
CA GLY A 227 -17.81 10.09 17.18
C GLY A 227 -17.62 9.38 18.53
N GLU A 228 -16.87 8.27 18.55
CA GLU A 228 -16.52 7.56 19.79
C GLU A 228 -15.62 8.39 20.72
N LEU A 229 -14.64 9.12 20.17
CA LEU A 229 -13.80 10.04 20.94
C LEU A 229 -14.58 11.22 21.53
N GLN A 230 -15.58 11.73 20.80
CA GLN A 230 -16.48 12.77 21.32
C GLN A 230 -17.36 12.24 22.46
N LEU A 231 -17.84 10.99 22.40
CA LEU A 231 -18.59 10.38 23.50
C LEU A 231 -17.73 10.18 24.78
N THR A 232 -16.44 9.89 24.63
CA THR A 232 -15.52 9.75 25.79
C THR A 232 -15.11 11.07 26.45
N SER A 233 -15.37 12.23 25.82
CA SER A 233 -15.06 13.55 26.39
C SER A 233 -16.26 14.25 27.05
N ILE A 234 -17.44 13.61 27.06
CA ILE A 234 -18.69 14.14 27.66
C ILE A 234 -18.90 13.66 29.11
N PHE A 235 -18.03 12.82 29.66
CA PHE A 235 -18.01 12.52 31.10
C PHE A 235 -16.85 13.27 31.79
N PRO A 236 -17.03 14.55 32.17
CA PRO A 236 -16.12 15.16 33.13
C PRO A 236 -16.31 14.44 34.47
N ASP A 237 -15.18 14.14 35.11
CA ASP A 237 -15.08 13.62 36.47
C ASP A 237 -16.11 14.31 37.38
N HIS A 238 -17.06 13.52 37.92
CA HIS A 238 -17.78 13.92 39.11
C HIS A 238 -16.94 13.52 40.31
N ASP A 239 -16.21 14.51 40.82
CA ASP A 239 -15.84 14.59 42.23
C ASP A 239 -17.12 14.48 43.08
N LEU A 240 -17.19 13.45 43.93
CA LEU A 240 -17.62 13.48 45.34
C LEU A 240 -17.39 12.10 45.99
#